data_AF-A0A926AG99-F1
#
_entry.id   AF-A0A926AG99-F1
#
_cell.length_a   1.000
_cell.length_b   1.000
_cell.length_c   1.000
_cell.angle_alpha   90.00
_cell.angle_beta   90.00
_cell.angle_gamma   90.00
#
_symmetry.space_group_name_H-M   'P 1'
#
loop_
_entity.id
_entity.type
_entity.pdbx_description
1 polymer ?
#
loop_
_entity_poly.entity_id
_entity_poly.type
_entity_poly.pdbx_seq_one_letter_code
_entity_poly.pdbx_strand_id
1 'polypeptide(L)'
;MILAESQSKRFRRRALLTALVALAVVYVLWNVQAFDPLLYPIRLFVTYVHEAGHSLMALLTGGRVVGFVVHPDGSGLATTAGGSRALILPAGYLGAALFGAVLFYLVNRVRYTR
;
A
#
# COMPACT_ATOMS: atom_id res chain seq x y z
N MET A 1 19.41 -33.34 -12.39
CA MET A 1 18.47 -32.48 -13.13
C MET A 1 17.03 -32.62 -12.63
N ILE A 2 16.43 -33.83 -12.63
CA ILE A 2 15.03 -34.10 -12.20
C ILE A 2 14.74 -33.68 -10.73
N LEU A 3 15.69 -33.89 -9.82
CA LEU A 3 15.52 -33.52 -8.40
C LEU A 3 15.47 -31.99 -8.19
N ALA A 4 16.25 -31.21 -8.94
CA ALA A 4 16.24 -29.74 -8.85
C ALA A 4 14.92 -29.15 -9.36
N GLU A 5 14.36 -29.74 -10.42
CA GLU A 5 13.06 -29.33 -10.97
C GLU A 5 11.90 -29.63 -10.00
N SER A 6 11.95 -30.79 -9.33
CA SER A 6 11.00 -31.19 -8.27
C SER A 6 11.04 -30.25 -7.06
N GLN A 7 12.23 -29.85 -6.61
CA GLN A 7 12.41 -28.91 -5.50
C GLN A 7 11.88 -27.51 -5.85
N SER A 8 12.16 -27.01 -7.07
CA SER A 8 11.64 -25.73 -7.55
C SER A 8 10.11 -25.70 -7.63
N LYS A 9 9.49 -26.76 -8.17
CA LYS A 9 8.01 -26.87 -8.23
C LYS A 9 7.39 -26.90 -6.83
N ARG A 10 8.01 -27.57 -5.86
CA ARG A 10 7.55 -27.63 -4.47
C ARG A 10 7.68 -26.29 -3.75
N PHE A 11 8.78 -25.57 -3.95
CA PHE A 11 8.98 -24.22 -3.42
C PHE A 11 7.95 -23.24 -3.99
N ARG A 12 7.77 -23.21 -5.32
CA ARG A 12 6.77 -22.36 -5.98
C ARG A 12 5.36 -22.65 -5.46
N ARG A 13 4.98 -23.93 -5.33
CA ARG A 13 3.67 -24.31 -4.78
C ARG A 13 3.48 -23.80 -3.36
N ARG A 14 4.48 -23.94 -2.48
CA ARG A 14 4.42 -23.43 -1.10
C ARG A 14 4.31 -21.90 -1.08
N ALA A 15 5.11 -21.20 -1.89
CA ALA A 15 5.09 -19.74 -1.97
C ALA A 15 3.72 -19.22 -2.46
N LEU A 16 3.12 -19.87 -3.46
CA LEU A 16 1.78 -19.54 -3.94
C LEU A 16 0.72 -19.81 -2.87
N LEU A 17 0.80 -20.94 -2.17
CA LEU A 17 -0.11 -21.26 -1.07
C LEU A 17 0.01 -20.23 0.06
N THR A 18 1.23 -19.84 0.45
CA THR A 18 1.42 -18.81 1.49
C THR A 18 0.88 -17.46 1.04
N ALA A 19 1.07 -17.08 -0.23
CA ALA A 19 0.52 -15.82 -0.76
C ALA A 19 -1.00 -15.82 -0.81
N LEU A 20 -1.62 -16.94 -1.21
CA LEU A 20 -3.08 -17.10 -1.23
C LEU A 20 -3.68 -17.04 0.18
N VAL A 21 -3.04 -17.71 1.15
CA VAL A 21 -3.48 -17.65 2.56
C VAL A 21 -3.32 -16.23 3.10
N ALA A 22 -2.20 -15.57 2.85
CA ALA A 22 -2.00 -14.18 3.27
C ALA A 22 -3.05 -13.24 2.66
N LEU A 23 -3.35 -13.39 1.37
CA LEU A 23 -4.39 -12.63 0.69
C LEU A 23 -5.77 -12.85 1.34
N ALA A 24 -6.14 -14.11 1.60
CA ALA A 24 -7.40 -14.45 2.24
C ALA A 24 -7.49 -13.84 3.65
N VAL A 25 -6.42 -13.93 4.44
CA VAL A 25 -6.36 -13.33 5.78
C VAL A 25 -6.54 -11.81 5.71
N VAL A 26 -5.79 -11.12 4.83
CA VAL A 26 -5.92 -9.66 4.65
C VAL A 26 -7.33 -9.29 4.22
N TYR A 27 -7.92 -10.03 3.27
CA TYR A 27 -9.29 -9.79 2.81
C TYR A 27 -10.30 -9.93 3.95
N VAL A 28 -10.20 -10.99 4.76
CA VAL A 28 -11.09 -11.20 5.91
C VAL A 28 -10.92 -10.09 6.94
N LEU A 29 -9.67 -9.78 7.31
CA LEU A 29 -9.38 -8.72 8.28
C LEU A 29 -9.97 -7.38 7.83
N TRP A 30 -9.82 -7.03 6.55
CA TRP A 30 -10.24 -5.72 6.04
C TRP A 30 -11.76 -5.54 5.89
N ASN A 31 -12.51 -6.64 5.71
CA ASN A 31 -13.95 -6.60 5.44
C ASN A 31 -14.83 -6.99 6.65
N VAL A 32 -14.25 -7.59 7.69
CA VAL A 32 -15.01 -7.97 8.89
C VAL A 32 -14.96 -6.86 9.93
N GLN A 33 -16.12 -6.25 10.19
CA GLN A 33 -16.28 -5.08 11.07
C GLN A 33 -15.78 -5.30 12.51
N ALA A 34 -15.75 -6.53 13.00
CA ALA A 34 -15.21 -6.85 14.33
C ALA A 34 -13.72 -6.45 14.50
N PHE A 35 -12.96 -6.36 13.40
CA PHE A 35 -11.55 -5.96 13.43
C PHE A 35 -11.33 -4.46 13.21
N ASP A 36 -12.39 -3.67 12.99
CA ASP A 36 -12.25 -2.25 12.68
C ASP A 36 -11.48 -1.45 13.74
N PRO A 37 -11.69 -1.62 15.06
CA PRO A 37 -10.92 -0.87 16.06
C PRO A 37 -9.41 -1.13 15.98
N LEU A 38 -9.02 -2.37 15.64
CA LEU A 38 -7.63 -2.75 15.48
C LEU A 38 -7.03 -2.17 14.18
N LEU A 39 -7.80 -2.19 13.11
CA LEU A 39 -7.37 -1.72 11.79
C LEU A 39 -7.52 -0.21 11.61
N TYR A 40 -8.30 0.46 12.45
CA TYR A 40 -8.58 1.90 12.38
C TYR A 40 -7.33 2.77 12.21
N PRO A 41 -6.27 2.65 13.05
CA PRO A 41 -5.06 3.45 12.85
C PRO A 41 -4.35 3.15 11.53
N ILE A 42 -4.37 1.89 11.08
CA ILE A 42 -3.79 1.48 9.79
C ILE A 42 -4.62 2.06 8.63
N ARG A 43 -5.94 2.06 8.74
CA ARG A 43 -6.87 2.60 7.74
C ARG A 43 -6.63 4.10 7.55
N LEU A 44 -6.58 4.87 8.64
CA LEU A 44 -6.25 6.30 8.60
C LEU A 44 -4.87 6.55 7.99
N PHE A 45 -3.88 5.73 8.33
CA PHE A 45 -2.53 5.85 7.80
C PHE A 45 -2.47 5.56 6.28
N VAL A 46 -3.17 4.53 5.80
CA VAL A 46 -3.24 4.24 4.35
C VAL A 46 -3.92 5.38 3.60
N THR A 47 -5.02 5.93 4.14
CA THR A 47 -5.68 7.11 3.58
C THR A 47 -4.73 8.31 3.54
N TYR A 48 -3.99 8.55 4.63
CA TYR A 48 -2.98 9.61 4.67
C TYR A 48 -1.94 9.46 3.55
N VAL A 49 -1.37 8.27 3.37
CA VAL A 49 -0.39 8.00 2.31
C VAL A 49 -0.99 8.20 0.91
N HIS A 50 -2.26 7.81 0.73
CA HIS A 50 -2.99 8.03 -0.52
C HIS A 50 -3.11 9.52 -0.85
N GLU A 51 -3.65 10.31 0.08
CA GLU A 51 -3.81 11.75 -0.12
C GLU A 51 -2.44 12.44 -0.29
N ALA A 52 -1.41 11.97 0.43
CA ALA A 52 -0.06 12.51 0.32
C ALA A 52 0.53 12.28 -1.08
N GLY A 53 0.18 11.17 -1.74
CA GLY A 53 0.53 10.89 -3.13
C GLY A 53 0.01 11.95 -4.09
N HIS A 54 -1.27 12.34 -3.96
CA HIS A 54 -1.86 13.43 -4.76
C HIS A 54 -1.15 14.75 -4.50
N SER A 55 -0.96 15.10 -3.23
CA SER A 55 -0.28 16.32 -2.81
C SER A 55 1.16 16.41 -3.33
N LEU A 56 1.93 15.33 -3.19
CA LEU A 56 3.31 15.26 -3.66
C LEU A 56 3.37 15.41 -5.19
N MET A 57 2.51 14.69 -5.92
CA MET A 57 2.50 14.80 -7.37
C MET A 57 2.08 16.20 -7.85
N ALA A 58 1.17 16.86 -7.13
CA ALA A 58 0.83 18.24 -7.43
C ALA A 58 2.05 19.16 -7.31
N LEU A 59 2.84 19.03 -6.24
CA LEU A 59 4.08 19.79 -6.07
C LEU A 59 5.10 19.48 -7.17
N LEU A 60 5.33 18.20 -7.46
CA LEU A 60 6.31 17.76 -8.47
C LEU A 60 5.97 18.22 -9.90
N THR A 61 4.68 18.41 -10.18
CA THR A 61 4.21 18.86 -11.51
C THR A 61 4.04 20.38 -11.60
N GLY A 62 4.53 21.13 -10.61
CA GLY A 62 4.49 22.61 -10.59
C GLY A 62 3.18 23.21 -10.07
N GLY A 63 2.33 22.40 -9.44
CA GLY A 63 1.15 22.85 -8.70
C GLY A 63 1.44 23.12 -7.23
N ARG A 64 0.37 23.25 -6.44
CA ARG A 64 0.43 23.47 -4.99
C ARG A 64 -0.67 22.70 -4.26
N VAL A 65 -0.43 22.42 -2.98
CA VAL A 65 -1.43 21.86 -2.07
C VAL A 65 -2.19 23.02 -1.43
N VAL A 66 -3.52 22.98 -1.53
CA VAL A 66 -4.44 23.97 -0.96
C VAL A 66 -4.97 23.50 0.39
N GLY A 67 -5.25 22.21 0.52
CA GLY A 67 -5.78 21.62 1.73
C GLY A 67 -5.53 20.12 1.78
N PHE A 68 -5.47 19.58 2.99
CA PHE A 68 -5.20 18.19 3.26
C PHE A 68 -5.96 17.77 4.51
N VAL A 69 -6.90 16.83 4.37
CA VAL A 69 -7.72 16.35 5.49
C VAL A 69 -7.84 14.84 5.44
N VAL A 70 -7.73 14.20 6.60
CA VAL A 70 -8.10 12.80 6.80
C VAL A 70 -9.21 12.79 7.85
N HIS A 71 -10.37 12.31 7.45
CA HIS A 71 -11.57 12.30 8.28
C HIS A 71 -11.59 11.07 9.21
N PRO A 72 -12.26 11.17 10.37
CA PRO A 72 -12.40 10.03 11.30
C PRO A 72 -13.15 8.83 10.74
N ASP A 73 -13.89 8.97 9.64
CA ASP A 73 -14.54 7.86 8.95
C ASP A 73 -13.60 7.09 8.00
N GLY A 74 -12.33 7.51 7.91
CA GLY A 74 -11.33 6.91 7.03
C GLY A 74 -11.28 7.52 5.63
N SER A 75 -12.16 8.47 5.30
CA SER A 75 -12.09 9.21 4.04
C SER A 75 -10.98 10.27 4.07
N GLY A 76 -10.50 10.66 2.89
CA GLY A 76 -9.42 11.64 2.73
C GLY A 76 -9.76 12.66 1.65
N LEU A 77 -9.15 13.84 1.76
CA LEU A 77 -9.25 14.89 0.76
C LEU A 77 -7.95 15.69 0.66
N ALA A 78 -7.24 15.52 -0.45
CA ALA A 78 -6.17 16.40 -0.90
C ALA A 78 -6.67 17.40 -1.95
N THR A 79 -6.86 18.66 -1.55
CA THR A 79 -7.21 19.75 -2.47
C THR A 79 -5.93 20.31 -3.08
N THR A 80 -5.80 20.26 -4.40
CA THR A 80 -4.62 20.74 -5.14
C THR A 80 -5.01 21.77 -6.19
N ALA A 81 -4.08 22.67 -6.53
CA ALA A 81 -4.26 23.69 -7.55
C ALA A 81 -3.05 23.76 -8.48
N GLY A 82 -3.28 23.86 -9.79
CA GLY A 82 -2.22 23.77 -10.80
C GLY A 82 -1.65 22.35 -10.93
N GLY A 83 -0.52 22.23 -11.64
CA GLY A 83 0.12 20.95 -11.92
C GLY A 83 -0.59 20.11 -12.98
N SER A 84 -0.07 18.90 -13.22
CA SER A 84 -0.60 17.98 -14.23
C SER A 84 -1.67 17.07 -13.62
N ARG A 85 -2.94 17.39 -13.87
CA ARG A 85 -4.08 16.56 -13.41
C ARG A 85 -3.97 15.10 -13.83
N ALA A 86 -3.46 14.84 -15.03
CA ALA A 86 -3.26 13.48 -15.55
C ALA A 86 -2.32 12.64 -14.67
N LEU A 87 -1.34 13.27 -14.03
CA LEU A 87 -0.41 12.60 -13.12
C LEU A 87 -0.90 12.63 -11.67
N ILE A 88 -1.53 13.72 -11.25
CA ILE A 88 -2.02 13.89 -9.87
C ILE A 88 -3.13 12.88 -9.55
N LEU A 89 -4.12 12.71 -10.42
CA LEU A 89 -5.29 11.86 -10.15
C LEU A 89 -4.95 10.38 -9.87
N PRO A 90 -4.02 9.71 -10.56
CA PRO A 90 -3.61 8.35 -10.19
C PRO A 90 -2.60 8.30 -9.04
N ALA A 91 -1.99 9.42 -8.66
CA ALA A 91 -0.86 9.44 -7.72
C ALA A 91 -1.19 8.92 -6.33
N GLY A 92 -2.45 8.98 -5.88
CA GLY A 92 -2.84 8.41 -4.60
C GLY A 92 -2.72 6.89 -4.56
N TYR A 93 -3.29 6.20 -5.54
CA TYR A 93 -3.15 4.74 -5.66
C TYR A 93 -1.70 4.31 -5.96
N LEU A 94 -1.04 5.01 -6.89
CA LEU A 94 0.36 4.69 -7.23
C LEU A 94 1.30 4.94 -6.05
N GLY A 95 1.09 6.04 -5.31
CA GLY A 95 1.85 6.38 -4.12
C GLY A 95 1.68 5.35 -3.01
N ALA A 96 0.44 4.95 -2.70
CA ALA A 96 0.17 3.91 -1.72
C ALA A 96 0.78 2.55 -2.12
N ALA A 97 0.66 2.16 -3.39
CA ALA A 97 1.26 0.92 -3.89
C ALA A 97 2.79 0.94 -3.82
N LEU A 98 3.42 2.05 -4.22
CA LEU A 98 4.87 2.23 -4.14
C LEU A 98 5.35 2.19 -2.69
N PHE A 99 4.65 2.88 -1.78
CA PHE A 99 4.98 2.90 -0.37
C PHE A 99 4.91 1.48 0.24
N GLY A 100 3.85 0.73 -0.05
CA GLY A 100 3.73 -0.67 0.36
C GLY A 100 4.84 -1.56 -0.21
N ALA A 101 5.19 -1.37 -1.49
CA ALA A 101 6.30 -2.11 -2.12
C ALA A 101 7.65 -1.82 -1.47
N VAL A 102 7.93 -0.55 -1.13
CA VAL A 102 9.14 -0.14 -0.41
C VAL A 102 9.18 -0.78 0.97
N LEU A 103 8.10 -0.72 1.74
CA LEU A 103 8.04 -1.37 3.06
C LEU A 103 8.27 -2.87 2.96
N PHE A 104 7.60 -3.55 2.01
CA PHE A 104 7.79 -4.98 1.78
C PHE A 104 9.25 -5.30 1.43
N TYR A 105 9.86 -4.51 0.54
CA TYR A 105 11.27 -4.66 0.19
C TYR A 105 12.19 -4.49 1.41
N LEU A 106 11.97 -3.45 2.21
CA LEU A 106 12.78 -3.18 3.41
C LEU A 106 12.68 -4.34 4.42
N VAL A 107 11.47 -4.82 4.72
CA VAL A 107 11.26 -5.95 5.64
C VAL A 107 11.97 -7.22 5.18
N ASN A 108 12.04 -7.47 3.87
CA ASN A 108 12.70 -8.66 3.32
C ASN A 108 14.23 -8.48 3.12
N ARG A 109 14.76 -7.25 3.30
CA ARG A 109 16.18 -6.94 3.11
C ARG A 109 16.92 -6.70 4.42
N VAL A 110 16.22 -6.29 5.48
CA VAL A 110 16.79 -6.22 6.83
C VAL A 110 17.13 -7.62 7.29
N ARG A 111 18.38 -8.03 7.05
CA ARG A 111 18.95 -9.23 7.68
C ARG A 111 18.96 -8.96 9.18
N TYR A 112 18.35 -9.84 9.97
CA TYR A 112 18.61 -9.90 11.41
C TYR A 112 20.12 -10.08 11.59
N THR A 113 20.83 -9.02 11.95
CA THR A 113 22.16 -9.14 12.54
C THR A 113 21.92 -9.81 13.89
N ARG A 114 22.28 -11.09 13.98
CA ARG A 114 22.43 -11.77 15.28
C ARG A 114 23.67 -11.26 15.97
#